data_AF-A0A7Y2Y2A1-F1
#
_entry.id   AF-A0A7Y2Y2A1-F1
#
_cell.length_a   1.000
_cell.length_b   1.000
_cell.length_c   1.000
_cell.angle_alpha   90.00
_cell.angle_beta   90.00
_cell.angle_gamma   90.00
#
_symmetry.space_group_name_H-M   'P 1'
#
loop_
_entity.id
_entity.type
_entity.pdbx_description
1 polymer ?
#
loop_
_entity_poly.entity_id
_entity_poly.type
_entity_poly.pdbx_seq_one_letter_code
_entity_poly.pdbx_strand_id
1 'polypeptide(L)' 'MIDQLKEHIKEVKEFTAESTEAVEEFRIRYLGKKGLLNKFFSEFKQVPNEQKKEFGKTINEL' A
#
# COMPACT_ATOMS: atom_id res chain seq x y z
N MET A 1 1.23 -3.76 11.34
CA MET A 1 0.43 -3.02 10.33
C MET A 1 1.24 -1.91 9.68
N ILE A 2 1.83 -0.97 10.44
CA ILE A 2 2.67 0.07 9.82
C ILE A 2 3.94 -0.50 9.17
N ASP A 3 4.50 -1.56 9.75
CA ASP A 3 5.65 -2.25 9.17
C ASP A 3 5.31 -2.90 7.83
N GLN A 4 4.10 -3.43 7.67
CA GLN A 4 3.63 -4.00 6.41
C GLN A 4 3.52 -2.92 5.32
N LEU A 5 3.07 -1.71 5.66
CA LEU A 5 3.13 -0.58 4.73
C LEU A 5 4.57 -0.25 4.34
N LYS A 6 5.50 -0.22 5.29
CA LYS A 6 6.93 0.04 5.03
C LYS A 6 7.56 -1.05 4.14
N GLU A 7 7.17 -2.30 4.30
CA GLU A 7 7.58 -3.41 3.42
C GLU A 7 7.03 -3.23 2.01
N HIS A 8 5.75 -2.91 1.86
CA HIS A 8 5.17 -2.64 0.55
C HIS A 8 5.76 -1.41 -0.15
N ILE A 9 6.13 -0.36 0.59
CA ILE A 9 6.84 0.80 0.01
C ILE A 9 8.18 0.36 -0.59
N LYS A 10 8.91 -0.55 0.07
CA LYS A 10 10.14 -1.12 -0.48
C LYS A 10 9.85 -1.96 -1.72
N GLU A 11 8.85 -2.83 -1.65
CA GLU A 11 8.42 -3.68 -2.77
C GLU A 11 8.06 -2.84 -4.00
N VAL A 12 7.34 -1.73 -3.82
CA VAL A 12 6.99 -0.79 -4.90
C VAL A 12 8.22 -0.09 -5.45
N LYS A 13 9.15 0.35 -4.60
CA LYS A 13 10.40 1.02 -5.03
C LYS A 13 11.34 0.08 -5.78
N GLU A 14 11.32 -1.20 -5.45
CA GLU A 14 12.14 -2.25 -6.09
C GLU A 14 11.44 -2.89 -7.29
N PHE A 15 10.15 -2.63 -7.49
CA PHE A 15 9.38 -3.23 -8.56
C PHE A 15 9.89 -2.79 -9.94
N THR A 16 10.26 -3.78 -10.74
CA THR A 16 10.55 -3.64 -12.15
C THR A 16 9.73 -4.64 -12.93
N ALA A 17 9.25 -4.26 -14.11
CA ALA A 17 8.48 -5.12 -14.99
C ALA A 17 9.05 -5.09 -16.41
N GLU A 18 9.05 -6.26 -17.05
CA GLU A 18 9.50 -6.43 -18.44
C GLU A 18 8.35 -6.42 -19.46
N SER A 19 7.10 -6.36 -18.97
CA SER A 19 5.92 -6.32 -19.83
C SER A 19 4.81 -5.42 -19.30
N THR A 20 3.96 -4.96 -20.22
CA THR A 20 2.77 -4.15 -19.93
C THR A 20 1.75 -4.91 -19.07
N GLU A 21 1.67 -6.22 -19.23
CA GLU A 21 0.77 -7.09 -18.47
C GLU A 21 1.20 -7.16 -17.01
N ALA A 22 2.50 -7.30 -16.74
CA ALA A 22 3.05 -7.31 -15.38
C ALA A 22 2.84 -5.95 -14.68
N VAL A 23 2.95 -4.84 -15.41
CA VAL A 23 2.62 -3.50 -14.88
C VAL A 23 1.14 -3.41 -14.51
N GLU A 24 0.25 -3.91 -15.36
CA GLU A 24 -1.20 -3.85 -15.10
C GLU A 24 -1.62 -4.75 -13.94
N GLU A 25 -1.06 -5.96 -13.83
CA GLU A 25 -1.26 -6.82 -12.66
C GLU A 25 -0.81 -6.15 -11.36
N PHE A 26 0.36 -5.52 -11.38
CA PHE A 26 0.88 -4.75 -10.25
C PHE A 26 -0.05 -3.57 -9.90
N ARG A 27 -0.50 -2.82 -10.91
CA ARG A 27 -1.45 -1.72 -10.74
C ARG A 27 -2.76 -2.21 -10.12
N ILE A 28 -3.31 -3.34 -10.57
CA ILE A 28 -4.54 -3.91 -10.00
C ILE A 28 -4.30 -4.35 -8.55
N ARG A 29 -3.15 -4.97 -8.24
CA ARG A 29 -2.82 -5.42 -6.89
C ARG A 29 -2.77 -4.26 -5.89
N TYR A 30 -2.19 -3.12 -6.26
CA TYR A 30 -2.06 -1.97 -5.35
C TYR A 30 -3.23 -0.98 -5.44
N LEU A 31 -3.58 -0.55 -6.65
CA LEU A 31 -4.54 0.53 -6.94
C LEU A 31 -5.92 0.02 -7.36
N GLY A 32 -6.10 -1.29 -7.51
CA GLY A 32 -7.40 -1.88 -7.85
C GLY A 32 -8.45 -1.63 -6.76
N LYS A 33 -9.73 -1.77 -7.11
CA LYS A 33 -10.85 -1.61 -6.17
C LYS A 33 -10.75 -2.51 -4.94
N LYS A 34 -10.18 -3.72 -5.12
CA LYS A 34 -9.87 -4.68 -4.05
C LYS A 34 -8.36 -4.73 -3.72
N GLY A 35 -7.62 -3.72 -4.14
CA GLY A 35 -6.18 -3.62 -3.98
C GLY A 35 -5.75 -3.24 -2.58
N LEU A 36 -4.44 -3.32 -2.35
CA LEU A 36 -3.83 -3.13 -1.04
C LEU A 36 -4.07 -1.74 -0.45
N LEU A 37 -4.04 -0.67 -1.25
CA LEU A 37 -4.28 0.68 -0.73
C LEU A 37 -5.67 0.83 -0.13
N ASN A 38 -6.71 0.34 -0.82
CA ASN A 38 -8.08 0.36 -0.31
C ASN A 38 -8.24 -0.48 0.97
N LYS A 39 -7.52 -1.59 1.06
CA LYS A 39 -7.45 -2.42 2.28
C LYS A 39 -6.81 -1.62 3.43
N PHE A 40 -5.65 -1.00 3.22
CA PHE A 40 -4.97 -0.23 4.27
C PHE A 40 -5.77 0.99 4.73
N PHE A 41 -6.47 1.70 3.83
CA PHE A 41 -7.39 2.77 4.23
C PHE A 41 -8.60 2.27 5.03
N SER A 42 -9.05 1.04 4.79
CA SER A 42 -10.12 0.44 5.59
C SER A 42 -9.61 0.06 6.99
N GLU A 43 -8.42 -0.54 7.05
CA GLU A 43 -7.72 -0.89 8.28
C GLU A 43 -7.32 0.33 9.12
N PHE A 44 -7.02 1.47 8.49
CA PHE A 44 -6.71 2.74 9.16
C PHE A 44 -7.78 3.15 10.18
N LYS A 45 -9.06 2.82 9.93
CA LYS A 45 -10.17 3.11 10.85
C LYS A 45 -10.04 2.38 12.19
N GLN A 46 -9.32 1.26 12.22
CA GLN A 46 -9.11 0.41 13.38
C GLN A 46 -7.79 0.73 14.12
N VAL A 47 -6.94 1.59 13.56
CA VAL A 47 -5.66 1.97 14.17
C VAL A 47 -5.90 2.84 15.42
N PRO A 48 -5.19 2.61 16.54
CA PRO A 48 -5.28 3.46 17.73
C PRO A 48 -4.93 4.93 17.42
N ASN A 49 -5.60 5.87 18.08
CA ASN A 49 -5.44 7.30 17.79
C ASN A 49 -3.99 7.81 17.82
N GLU A 50 -3.17 7.28 18.73
CA GLU A 50 -1.75 7.62 18.87
C GLU A 50 -0.93 7.25 17.63
N GLN A 51 -1.32 6.19 16.92
CA GLN A 51 -0.62 5.66 15.74
C GLN A 51 -1.22 6.16 14.43
N LYS A 52 -2.44 6.72 14.44
CA LYS A 52 -3.13 7.18 13.23
C LYS A 52 -2.31 8.19 12.42
N LYS A 53 -1.61 9.11 13.09
CA LYS A 53 -0.82 10.13 12.38
C LYS A 53 0.30 9.50 11.55
N GLU A 54 1.08 8.60 12.15
CA GLU A 54 2.18 7.92 11.45
C GLU A 54 1.62 7.00 10.37
N PHE A 55 0.64 6.16 10.72
CA PHE A 55 0.04 5.21 9.80
C PHE A 55 -0.56 5.89 8.57
N GLY A 56 -1.32 6.96 8.75
CA GLY A 56 -1.92 7.72 7.65
C GLY A 56 -0.86 8.35 6.74
N LYS A 57 0.23 8.88 7.31
CA LYS A 57 1.35 9.40 6.52
C LYS A 57 2.02 8.27 5.71
N THR A 58 2.22 7.11 6.31
CA THR A 58 2.83 5.95 5.62
C THR A 58 1.92 5.41 4.52
N ILE A 59 0.59 5.38 4.69
CA ILE A 59 -0.32 5.03 3.59
C ILE A 59 -0.16 6.01 2.43
N ASN A 60 -0.07 7.32 2.70
CA ASN A 60 0.05 8.32 1.63
C ASN A 60 1.42 8.32 0.92
N GLU A 61 2.45 7.72 1.51
CA GLU A 61 3.75 7.50 0.86
C GLU A 61 3.72 6.29 -0.08
N LEU A 62 2.89 5.29 0.24
CA LEU A 62 2.69 4.09 -0.58
C LEU A 62 1.81 4.37 -1.81
#